data_AF-A0A519RJ68-F1
#
_entry.id   AF-A0A519RJ68-F1
#
_cell.length_a   1.000
_cell.length_b   1.000
_cell.length_c   1.000
_cell.angle_alpha   90.00
_cell.angle_beta   90.00
_cell.angle_gamma   90.00
#
_symmetry.space_group_name_H-M   'P 1'
#
loop_
_entity.id
_entity.type
_entity.pdbx_description
1 polymer ?
#
loop_
_entity_poly.entity_id
_entity_poly.type
_entity_poly.pdbx_seq_one_letter_code
_entity_poly.pdbx_strand_id
1 'polypeptide(L)'
;METKFTLARNSGLNPSIVASLKTVPVDGFSYQYYKLRHPGAIYNLMSSKLVDSISMLCKDLNERKVENIKSKFRLVLYDFFQFYESFYEIMLCFCGQHKAPKDNEPIHSWLKNRYNVGEDFYKYTSNYLQKLRMYYNEIKHSSNEVQFMIFKNSLQICPAYFLDMPKNAYQGPVEPVSLNRELKAIYFLIYMMSDKLNDVLSTHLETIYGFQLLLSKEHISDDAFQKLNNSINLLTDFYLLSEIGMSAFKSRIDDDNIVFAKTTITEDLFDDYYGDGFNLEMKVTHNGYDNSYFVPSCGIEQIKSSFYYKNGNGVLRELKVIEC
;
A
#
# COMPACT_ATOMS: atom_id res chain seq x y z
N MET A 1 -7.64 17.93 0.00
CA MET A 1 -6.91 17.95 -1.30
C MET A 1 -7.35 16.71 -2.06
N GLU A 2 -7.92 16.89 -3.24
CA GLU A 2 -8.21 15.77 -4.15
C GLU A 2 -7.10 15.68 -5.20
N THR A 3 -6.73 14.47 -5.59
CA THR A 3 -5.77 14.21 -6.68
C THR A 3 -6.47 13.37 -7.73
N LYS A 4 -6.40 13.80 -9.01
CA LYS A 4 -6.93 13.06 -10.15
C LYS A 4 -5.78 12.43 -10.92
N PHE A 5 -5.91 11.16 -11.31
CA PHE A 5 -5.00 10.48 -12.22
C PHE A 5 -5.78 9.93 -13.41
N THR A 6 -5.30 10.18 -14.63
CA THR A 6 -5.95 9.71 -15.85
C THR A 6 -5.82 8.19 -15.99
N LEU A 7 -6.93 7.50 -16.26
CA LEU A 7 -6.95 6.11 -16.65
C LEU A 7 -6.88 6.04 -18.19
N ALA A 8 -5.83 5.41 -18.71
CA ALA A 8 -5.78 4.92 -20.09
C ALA A 8 -5.80 3.39 -20.06
N ARG A 9 -6.09 2.71 -21.19
CA ARG A 9 -6.40 1.26 -21.17
C ARG A 9 -5.26 0.38 -21.68
N ASN A 10 -4.44 -0.14 -20.77
CA ASN A 10 -3.52 -1.26 -21.04
C ASN A 10 -2.99 -1.87 -19.72
N SER A 11 -2.18 -2.92 -19.81
CA SER A 11 -1.76 -3.85 -18.72
C SER A 11 -0.84 -3.29 -17.61
N GLY A 12 -0.92 -2.01 -17.28
CA GLY A 12 -0.18 -1.39 -16.17
C GLY A 12 -0.99 -0.32 -15.45
N LEU A 13 -0.65 0.00 -14.21
CA LEU A 13 -1.47 0.87 -13.33
C LEU A 13 -1.61 2.31 -13.86
N ASN A 14 -0.65 2.78 -14.66
CA ASN A 14 -0.75 3.98 -15.48
C ASN A 14 -0.31 3.65 -16.93
N PRO A 15 -1.25 3.38 -17.86
CA PRO A 15 -0.90 3.00 -19.23
C PRO A 15 -0.32 4.10 -20.10
N SER A 16 -0.36 5.36 -19.67
CA SER A 16 0.47 6.43 -20.24
C SER A 16 1.92 5.99 -20.24
N ILE A 17 2.41 5.46 -19.11
CA ILE A 17 3.77 4.90 -18.98
C ILE A 17 3.95 3.71 -19.92
N VAL A 18 3.02 2.76 -19.95
CA VAL A 18 3.17 1.53 -20.76
C VAL A 18 3.24 1.82 -22.26
N ALA A 19 2.39 2.72 -22.76
CA ALA A 19 2.41 3.14 -24.16
C ALA A 19 3.72 3.88 -24.47
N SER A 20 4.06 4.86 -23.64
CA SER A 20 5.28 5.67 -23.73
C SER A 20 6.56 4.84 -23.73
N LEU A 21 6.67 3.86 -22.84
CA LEU A 21 7.81 2.94 -22.75
C LEU A 21 7.90 2.02 -23.97
N LYS A 22 6.79 1.74 -24.67
CA LYS A 22 6.75 0.95 -25.92
C LYS A 22 7.06 1.76 -27.18
N THR A 23 6.86 3.08 -27.16
CA THR A 23 7.05 3.95 -28.34
C THR A 23 8.49 4.43 -28.52
N VAL A 24 9.36 4.30 -27.51
CA VAL A 24 10.78 4.67 -27.65
C VAL A 24 11.52 3.64 -28.53
N PRO A 25 12.33 4.06 -29.53
CA PRO A 25 13.03 3.13 -30.43
C PRO A 25 13.99 2.19 -29.70
N VAL A 26 14.01 0.91 -30.08
CA VAL A 26 14.84 -0.14 -29.48
C VAL A 26 16.34 0.19 -29.46
N ASP A 27 16.81 0.93 -30.47
CA ASP A 27 18.22 1.34 -30.60
C ASP A 27 18.58 2.58 -29.76
N GLY A 28 17.58 3.24 -29.15
CA GLY A 28 17.75 4.44 -28.31
C GLY A 28 18.01 4.15 -26.82
N PHE A 29 18.11 2.88 -26.42
CA PHE A 29 18.17 2.48 -25.01
C PHE A 29 19.51 1.87 -24.56
N SER A 30 19.86 2.11 -23.30
CA SER A 30 20.91 1.38 -22.59
C SER A 30 20.44 0.06 -21.96
N TYR A 31 19.17 -0.35 -22.11
CA TYR A 31 18.67 -1.57 -21.46
C TYR A 31 19.44 -2.82 -21.92
N GLN A 32 19.86 -2.89 -23.19
CA GLN A 32 20.69 -3.99 -23.71
C GLN A 32 22.08 -3.98 -23.09
N TYR A 33 22.69 -2.79 -22.91
CA TYR A 33 23.98 -2.60 -22.26
C TYR A 33 23.97 -3.10 -20.81
N TYR A 34 22.85 -2.92 -20.10
CA TYR A 34 22.64 -3.39 -18.73
C TYR A 34 22.01 -4.78 -18.62
N LYS A 35 21.74 -5.48 -19.75
CA LYS A 35 21.04 -6.78 -19.80
C LYS A 35 19.66 -6.79 -19.11
N LEU A 36 19.01 -5.62 -19.04
CA LEU A 36 17.67 -5.47 -18.47
C LEU A 36 16.60 -5.93 -19.47
N ARG A 37 15.38 -6.15 -18.97
CA ARG A 37 14.22 -6.31 -19.83
C ARG A 37 13.82 -4.95 -20.42
N HIS A 38 13.04 -4.97 -21.50
CA HIS A 38 12.40 -3.77 -22.02
C HIS A 38 11.57 -3.08 -20.91
N PRO A 39 11.66 -1.76 -20.70
CA PRO A 39 11.11 -1.11 -19.51
C PRO A 39 9.58 -1.27 -19.40
N GLY A 40 8.84 -1.23 -20.52
CA GLY A 40 7.40 -1.50 -20.51
C GLY A 40 7.02 -2.92 -20.08
N ALA A 41 7.92 -3.89 -20.26
CA ALA A 41 7.73 -5.26 -19.79
C ALA A 41 8.05 -5.42 -18.30
N ILE A 42 9.00 -4.62 -17.77
CA ILE A 42 9.26 -4.51 -16.32
C ILE A 42 8.02 -3.97 -15.61
N TYR A 43 7.49 -2.83 -16.07
CA TYR A 43 6.32 -2.18 -15.49
C TYR A 43 5.10 -3.11 -15.46
N ASN A 44 4.72 -3.68 -16.61
CA ASN A 44 3.57 -4.59 -16.73
C ASN A 44 3.68 -5.82 -15.82
N LEU A 45 4.87 -6.44 -15.72
CA LEU A 45 5.08 -7.62 -14.88
C LEU A 45 4.89 -7.30 -13.40
N MET A 46 5.46 -6.20 -12.92
CA MET A 46 5.39 -5.83 -11.50
C MET A 46 4.01 -5.27 -11.14
N SER A 47 3.36 -4.52 -12.04
CA SER A 47 1.98 -4.07 -11.83
C SER A 47 1.00 -5.23 -11.78
N SER A 48 1.12 -6.24 -12.65
CA SER A 48 0.23 -7.42 -12.63
C SER A 48 0.32 -8.13 -11.29
N LYS A 49 1.53 -8.51 -10.86
CA LYS A 49 1.76 -9.17 -9.55
C LYS A 49 1.12 -8.39 -8.39
N LEU A 50 1.34 -7.08 -8.35
CA LEU A 50 0.82 -6.23 -7.28
C LEU A 50 -0.72 -6.14 -7.31
N VAL A 51 -1.32 -6.00 -8.49
CA VAL A 51 -2.78 -6.05 -8.69
C VAL A 51 -3.36 -7.39 -8.23
N ASP A 52 -2.72 -8.50 -8.61
CA ASP A 52 -3.15 -9.86 -8.25
C ASP A 52 -3.10 -10.05 -6.73
N SER A 53 -1.97 -9.72 -6.09
CA SER A 53 -1.79 -9.84 -4.63
C SER A 53 -2.76 -8.97 -3.84
N ILE A 54 -3.01 -7.72 -4.27
CA ILE A 54 -4.01 -6.86 -3.61
C ILE A 54 -5.42 -7.40 -3.83
N SER A 55 -5.77 -7.84 -5.05
CA SER A 55 -7.09 -8.39 -5.37
C SER A 55 -7.38 -9.68 -4.58
N MET A 56 -6.38 -10.56 -4.42
CA MET A 56 -6.47 -11.78 -3.62
C MET A 56 -6.67 -11.51 -2.12
N LEU A 57 -6.16 -10.39 -1.60
CA LEU A 57 -6.40 -9.98 -0.23
C LEU A 57 -7.77 -9.31 -0.09
N CYS A 58 -8.11 -8.34 -0.94
CA CYS A 58 -9.41 -7.66 -0.91
C CYS A 58 -10.58 -8.65 -1.05
N LYS A 59 -10.42 -9.70 -1.88
CA LYS A 59 -11.40 -10.78 -2.01
C LYS A 59 -11.67 -11.47 -0.67
N ASP A 60 -10.62 -11.91 0.04
CA ASP A 60 -10.77 -12.56 1.35
C ASP A 60 -11.44 -11.63 2.36
N LEU A 61 -11.04 -10.36 2.39
CA LEU A 61 -11.61 -9.35 3.29
C LEU A 61 -13.11 -9.14 3.04
N ASN A 62 -13.52 -9.04 1.77
CA ASN A 62 -14.92 -8.88 1.37
C ASN A 62 -15.73 -10.17 1.60
N GLU A 63 -15.13 -11.36 1.40
CA GLU A 63 -15.71 -12.67 1.73
C GLU A 63 -15.65 -13.00 3.24
N ARG A 64 -15.12 -12.08 4.07
CA ARG A 64 -14.91 -12.23 5.52
C ARG A 64 -14.04 -13.44 5.92
N LYS A 65 -13.18 -13.91 5.02
CA LYS A 65 -12.22 -14.99 5.24
C LYS A 65 -11.00 -14.45 5.97
N VAL A 66 -10.65 -15.12 7.06
CA VAL A 66 -9.64 -14.67 8.02
C VAL A 66 -8.35 -15.48 7.94
N GLU A 67 -8.40 -16.63 7.28
CA GLU A 67 -7.23 -17.48 7.09
C GLU A 67 -6.18 -16.74 6.26
N ASN A 68 -4.91 -16.80 6.68
CA ASN A 68 -3.77 -16.30 5.92
C ASN A 68 -3.72 -14.78 5.64
N ILE A 69 -4.58 -13.93 6.21
CA ILE A 69 -4.51 -12.45 6.06
C ILE A 69 -3.09 -11.93 6.32
N LYS A 70 -2.44 -12.39 7.41
CA LYS A 70 -1.04 -12.06 7.77
C LYS A 70 -0.05 -12.40 6.64
N SER A 71 -0.23 -13.54 5.97
CA SER A 71 0.63 -13.98 4.86
C SER A 71 0.35 -13.19 3.57
N LYS A 72 -0.93 -12.99 3.23
CA LYS A 72 -1.35 -12.20 2.06
C LYS A 72 -0.94 -10.73 2.16
N PHE A 73 -1.03 -10.11 3.33
CA PHE A 73 -0.56 -8.73 3.54
C PHE A 73 0.96 -8.61 3.42
N ARG A 74 1.72 -9.59 3.93
CA ARG A 74 3.18 -9.68 3.72
C ARG A 74 3.53 -9.76 2.23
N LEU A 75 2.78 -10.53 1.45
CA LEU A 75 2.94 -10.62 0.00
C LEU A 75 2.63 -9.28 -0.69
N VAL A 76 1.53 -8.60 -0.35
CA VAL A 76 1.20 -7.26 -0.87
C VAL A 76 2.32 -6.25 -0.60
N LEU A 77 2.88 -6.21 0.62
CA LEU A 77 4.01 -5.33 0.93
C LEU A 77 5.26 -5.68 0.14
N TYR A 78 5.56 -6.98 -0.02
CA TYR A 78 6.70 -7.44 -0.80
C TYR A 78 6.58 -7.03 -2.28
N ASP A 79 5.44 -7.31 -2.91
CA ASP A 79 5.19 -6.95 -4.31
C ASP A 79 5.13 -5.43 -4.51
N PHE A 80 4.61 -4.67 -3.54
CA PHE A 80 4.63 -3.20 -3.56
C PHE A 80 6.05 -2.65 -3.56
N PHE A 81 6.95 -3.18 -2.72
CA PHE A 81 8.35 -2.76 -2.73
C PHE A 81 9.11 -3.27 -3.97
N GLN A 82 8.77 -4.44 -4.54
CA GLN A 82 9.29 -4.83 -5.86
C GLN A 82 8.86 -3.83 -6.95
N PHE A 83 7.59 -3.45 -6.98
CA PHE A 83 7.05 -2.47 -7.93
C PHE A 83 7.76 -1.11 -7.79
N TYR A 84 7.93 -0.62 -6.56
CA TYR A 84 8.69 0.62 -6.31
C TYR A 84 10.15 0.54 -6.77
N GLU A 85 10.90 -0.52 -6.41
CA GLU A 85 12.31 -0.61 -6.82
C GLU A 85 12.44 -0.81 -8.35
N SER A 86 11.44 -1.43 -9.01
CA SER A 86 11.41 -1.59 -10.48
C SER A 86 11.37 -0.27 -11.26
N PHE A 87 10.96 0.83 -10.63
CA PHE A 87 11.04 2.16 -11.24
C PHE A 87 12.48 2.63 -11.44
N TYR A 88 13.42 2.23 -10.57
CA TYR A 88 14.84 2.49 -10.77
C TYR A 88 15.44 1.60 -11.87
N GLU A 89 14.94 0.38 -12.07
CA GLU A 89 15.31 -0.44 -13.24
C GLU A 89 14.82 0.21 -14.55
N ILE A 90 13.59 0.72 -14.56
CA ILE A 90 13.01 1.43 -15.71
C ILE A 90 13.80 2.71 -16.01
N MET A 91 14.10 3.53 -15.00
CA MET A 91 14.96 4.73 -15.17
C MET A 91 16.36 4.37 -15.69
N LEU A 92 16.93 3.23 -15.25
CA LEU A 92 18.24 2.75 -15.71
C LEU A 92 18.22 2.35 -17.21
N CYS A 93 17.09 1.87 -17.76
CA CYS A 93 16.95 1.62 -19.20
C CYS A 93 17.20 2.87 -20.08
N PHE A 94 16.91 4.06 -19.54
CA PHE A 94 17.10 5.37 -20.18
C PHE A 94 18.39 6.09 -19.75
N CYS A 95 19.29 5.41 -19.04
CA CYS A 95 20.53 6.04 -18.59
C CYS A 95 21.57 6.07 -19.71
N GLY A 96 21.90 7.27 -20.19
CA GLY A 96 22.95 7.50 -21.19
C GLY A 96 24.40 7.24 -20.72
N GLN A 97 24.61 6.65 -19.53
CA GLN A 97 25.96 6.30 -19.07
C GLN A 97 26.34 4.87 -19.48
N HIS A 98 27.50 4.70 -20.10
CA HIS A 98 28.03 3.37 -20.45
C HIS A 98 28.84 2.72 -19.31
N LYS A 99 28.33 2.78 -18.07
CA LYS A 99 28.89 2.06 -16.92
C LYS A 99 27.75 1.55 -16.06
N ALA A 100 27.78 0.26 -15.72
CA ALA A 100 26.77 -0.34 -14.86
C ALA A 100 26.95 0.06 -13.38
N PRO A 101 25.89 -0.05 -12.56
CA PRO A 101 26.04 -0.30 -11.13
C PRO A 101 26.94 -1.52 -10.92
N LYS A 102 27.73 -1.53 -9.85
CA LYS A 102 28.42 -2.76 -9.42
C LYS A 102 27.40 -3.74 -8.86
N ASP A 103 27.70 -5.04 -8.88
CA ASP A 103 26.79 -6.13 -8.48
C ASP A 103 26.14 -5.95 -7.09
N ASN A 104 26.81 -5.24 -6.16
CA ASN A 104 26.32 -4.96 -4.80
C ASN A 104 25.96 -3.47 -4.57
N GLU A 105 25.87 -2.64 -5.61
CA GLU A 105 25.55 -1.20 -5.53
C GLU A 105 24.05 -0.99 -5.84
N PRO A 106 23.20 -0.59 -4.87
CA PRO A 106 21.76 -0.45 -5.11
C PRO A 106 21.46 0.57 -6.22
N ILE A 107 20.59 0.21 -7.17
CA ILE A 107 20.32 1.01 -8.37
C ILE A 107 19.84 2.43 -8.00
N HIS A 108 18.99 2.57 -6.97
CA HIS A 108 18.54 3.88 -6.49
C HIS A 108 19.70 4.78 -6.00
N SER A 109 20.72 4.18 -5.36
CA SER A 109 21.91 4.90 -4.88
C SER A 109 22.85 5.24 -6.03
N TRP A 110 23.02 4.32 -6.97
CA TRP A 110 23.81 4.55 -8.18
C TRP A 110 23.23 5.68 -9.03
N LEU A 111 21.91 5.65 -9.30
CA LEU A 111 21.20 6.70 -10.03
C LEU A 111 21.29 8.03 -9.28
N LYS A 112 20.98 8.09 -7.98
CA LYS A 112 21.05 9.34 -7.20
C LYS A 112 22.40 10.05 -7.33
N ASN A 113 23.51 9.32 -7.35
CA ASN A 113 24.86 9.89 -7.37
C ASN A 113 25.38 10.23 -8.79
N ARG A 114 24.65 9.86 -9.86
CA ARG A 114 25.15 9.94 -11.25
C ARG A 114 24.11 10.40 -12.27
N TYR A 115 22.82 10.42 -11.92
CA TYR A 115 21.71 10.62 -12.82
C TYR A 115 20.48 11.20 -12.08
N ASN A 116 20.36 12.53 -12.14
CA ASN A 116 19.41 13.33 -11.34
C ASN A 116 17.95 12.81 -11.37
N VAL A 117 17.55 12.20 -12.49
CA VAL A 117 16.28 11.47 -12.70
C VAL A 117 15.88 10.60 -11.49
N GLY A 118 16.82 9.80 -10.96
CA GLY A 118 16.56 8.94 -9.80
C GLY A 118 16.53 9.69 -8.47
N GLU A 119 17.20 10.83 -8.35
CA GLU A 119 17.14 11.68 -7.17
C GLU A 119 15.79 12.42 -7.08
N ASP A 120 15.28 12.94 -8.19
CA ASP A 120 14.01 13.67 -8.22
C ASP A 120 12.82 12.76 -7.92
N PHE A 121 12.86 11.52 -8.42
CA PHE A 121 11.91 10.48 -8.04
C PHE A 121 12.00 10.17 -6.53
N TYR A 122 13.21 9.92 -6.01
CA TYR A 122 13.43 9.64 -4.59
C TYR A 122 12.96 10.77 -3.66
N LYS A 123 13.30 12.02 -3.98
CA LYS A 123 12.91 13.21 -3.20
C LYS A 123 11.39 13.33 -3.08
N TYR A 124 10.67 13.03 -4.15
CA TYR A 124 9.20 13.08 -4.16
C TYR A 124 8.58 11.92 -3.35
N THR A 125 9.06 10.68 -3.53
CA THR A 125 8.41 9.50 -2.94
C THR A 125 8.84 9.19 -1.51
N SER A 126 10.04 9.60 -1.09
CA SER A 126 10.66 9.19 0.19
C SER A 126 9.80 9.48 1.41
N ASN A 127 9.24 10.69 1.53
CA ASN A 127 8.38 11.10 2.66
C ASN A 127 7.11 10.22 2.78
N TYR A 128 6.50 9.85 1.66
CA TYR A 128 5.30 9.01 1.65
C TYR A 128 5.60 7.55 2.00
N LEU A 129 6.78 7.07 1.61
CA LEU A 129 7.19 5.67 1.77
C LEU A 129 7.89 5.38 3.08
N GLN A 130 8.40 6.39 3.80
CA GLN A 130 9.20 6.20 5.02
C GLN A 130 8.48 5.32 6.06
N LYS A 131 7.24 5.67 6.41
CA LYS A 131 6.38 4.92 7.35
C LYS A 131 6.21 3.46 6.90
N LEU A 132 5.80 3.25 5.66
CA LEU A 132 5.52 1.91 5.11
C LEU A 132 6.79 1.05 4.96
N ARG A 133 7.94 1.68 4.66
CA ARG A 133 9.25 1.01 4.54
C ARG A 133 9.79 0.59 5.90
N MET A 134 9.59 1.38 6.96
CA MET A 134 9.86 0.94 8.34
C MET A 134 9.04 -0.32 8.65
N TYR A 135 7.73 -0.28 8.40
CA TYR A 135 6.84 -1.40 8.70
C TYR A 135 7.23 -2.67 7.95
N TYR A 136 7.54 -2.57 6.65
CA TYR A 136 8.01 -3.70 5.85
C TYR A 136 9.36 -4.24 6.33
N ASN A 137 10.31 -3.38 6.73
CA ASN A 137 11.59 -3.82 7.28
C ASN A 137 11.40 -4.61 8.58
N GLU A 138 10.58 -4.12 9.51
CA GLU A 138 10.24 -4.83 10.74
C GLU A 138 9.57 -6.18 10.45
N ILE A 139 8.57 -6.19 9.57
CA ILE A 139 7.85 -7.40 9.12
C ILE A 139 8.79 -8.45 8.49
N LYS A 140 9.91 -8.02 7.89
CA LYS A 140 10.85 -8.84 7.12
C LYS A 140 12.08 -9.31 7.90
N HIS A 141 12.62 -8.48 8.78
CA HIS A 141 13.98 -8.66 9.34
C HIS A 141 14.05 -8.71 10.86
N SER A 142 12.99 -8.32 11.56
CA SER A 142 13.02 -8.28 13.02
C SER A 142 12.69 -9.62 13.67
N SER A 143 13.17 -9.80 14.89
CA SER A 143 12.63 -10.78 15.85
C SER A 143 11.33 -10.30 16.51
N ASN A 144 10.73 -9.19 16.05
CA ASN A 144 9.50 -8.63 16.61
C ASN A 144 8.30 -9.37 16.03
N GLU A 145 7.32 -9.67 16.88
CA GLU A 145 6.15 -10.42 16.42
C GLU A 145 5.08 -9.48 15.87
N VAL A 146 4.80 -9.61 14.58
CA VAL A 146 3.69 -8.88 13.93
C VAL A 146 2.39 -9.52 14.39
N GLN A 147 1.71 -8.90 15.33
CA GLN A 147 0.44 -9.36 15.86
C GLN A 147 -0.70 -8.89 14.95
N PHE A 148 -1.70 -9.74 14.80
CA PHE A 148 -2.89 -9.49 13.98
C PHE A 148 -4.14 -9.69 14.83
N MET A 149 -5.11 -8.81 14.63
CA MET A 149 -6.40 -8.84 15.30
C MET A 149 -7.49 -8.66 14.26
N ILE A 150 -8.69 -9.16 14.54
CA ILE A 150 -9.81 -9.07 13.62
C ILE A 150 -11.02 -8.58 14.39
N PHE A 151 -11.34 -7.32 14.19
CA PHE A 151 -12.61 -6.75 14.63
C PHE A 151 -13.68 -7.19 13.64
N LYS A 152 -14.83 -7.62 14.13
CA LYS A 152 -15.99 -7.91 13.30
C LYS A 152 -17.28 -7.59 14.04
N ASN A 153 -18.32 -7.29 13.28
CA ASN A 153 -19.71 -7.27 13.73
C ASN A 153 -20.59 -7.96 12.67
N SER A 154 -21.91 -7.85 12.79
CA SER A 154 -22.85 -8.43 11.80
C SER A 154 -22.65 -7.88 10.38
N LEU A 155 -22.20 -6.62 10.24
CA LEU A 155 -22.13 -5.87 8.99
C LEU A 155 -20.76 -5.95 8.30
N GLN A 156 -19.65 -6.02 9.04
CA GLN A 156 -18.30 -5.86 8.48
C GLN A 156 -17.19 -6.56 9.27
N ILE A 157 -16.02 -6.69 8.64
CA ILE A 157 -14.76 -7.03 9.30
C ILE A 157 -13.71 -5.92 9.09
N CYS A 158 -12.89 -5.70 10.10
CA CYS A 158 -11.70 -4.86 10.05
C CYS A 158 -10.53 -5.63 10.65
N PRO A 159 -9.64 -6.20 9.83
CA PRO A 159 -8.36 -6.69 10.31
C PRO A 159 -7.48 -5.51 10.70
N ALA A 160 -6.75 -5.69 11.80
CA ALA A 160 -5.77 -4.74 12.29
C ALA A 160 -4.46 -5.47 12.61
N TYR A 161 -3.36 -4.72 12.63
CA TYR A 161 -2.06 -5.24 13.04
C TYR A 161 -1.30 -4.23 13.90
N PHE A 162 -0.40 -4.74 14.73
CA PHE A 162 0.58 -3.97 15.50
C PHE A 162 1.90 -4.76 15.59
N LEU A 163 2.96 -4.12 16.06
CA LEU A 163 4.22 -4.80 16.37
C LEU A 163 4.36 -4.97 17.88
N ASP A 164 4.49 -6.21 18.34
CA ASP A 164 4.93 -6.48 19.69
C ASP A 164 6.47 -6.36 19.75
N MET A 165 6.97 -5.43 20.58
CA MET A 165 8.37 -5.02 20.61
C MET A 165 8.87 -4.85 22.05
N PRO A 166 10.12 -5.26 22.37
CA PRO A 166 10.76 -4.87 23.62
C PRO A 166 11.00 -3.35 23.65
N LYS A 167 10.84 -2.74 24.84
CA LYS A 167 10.75 -1.28 25.12
C LYS A 167 11.83 -0.34 24.56
N ASN A 168 12.87 -0.83 23.89
CA ASN A 168 14.04 -0.05 23.47
C ASN A 168 14.27 -0.02 21.94
N ALA A 169 13.37 -0.59 21.12
CA ALA A 169 13.56 -0.74 19.66
C ALA A 169 12.35 -0.24 18.83
N TYR A 170 11.83 0.94 19.13
CA TYR A 170 10.61 1.48 18.48
C TYR A 170 10.78 1.83 16.99
N GLN A 171 10.32 0.96 16.08
CA GLN A 171 10.25 1.26 14.63
C GLN A 171 8.94 0.80 13.94
N GLY A 172 7.79 0.84 14.61
CA GLY A 172 6.50 0.60 13.94
C GLY A 172 5.26 0.99 14.76
N PRO A 173 4.05 0.59 14.33
CA PRO A 173 2.82 0.88 15.04
C PRO A 173 2.76 0.03 16.30
N VAL A 174 2.91 0.68 17.46
CA VAL A 174 2.74 0.05 18.77
C VAL A 174 1.26 -0.22 19.00
N GLU A 175 0.40 0.74 18.66
CA GLU A 175 -1.05 0.60 18.69
C GLU A 175 -1.58 -0.05 17.40
N PRO A 176 -2.67 -0.84 17.46
CA PRO A 176 -3.31 -1.44 16.29
C PRO A 176 -3.68 -0.41 15.21
N VAL A 177 -3.43 -0.76 13.95
CA VAL A 177 -3.84 0.03 12.76
C VAL A 177 -4.64 -0.84 11.78
N SER A 178 -5.67 -0.24 11.17
CA SER A 178 -6.57 -0.85 10.20
C SER A 178 -5.84 -1.22 8.91
N LEU A 179 -5.89 -2.50 8.57
CA LEU A 179 -5.33 -3.02 7.33
C LEU A 179 -6.07 -2.47 6.10
N ASN A 180 -7.37 -2.20 6.21
CA ASN A 180 -8.17 -1.60 5.14
C ASN A 180 -7.69 -0.16 4.83
N ARG A 181 -7.34 0.63 5.86
CA ARG A 181 -6.78 1.97 5.70
C ARG A 181 -5.40 1.93 5.04
N GLU A 182 -4.53 1.01 5.46
CA GLU A 182 -3.21 0.84 4.85
C GLU A 182 -3.30 0.31 3.39
N LEU A 183 -4.25 -0.56 3.05
CA LEU A 183 -4.51 -0.96 1.66
C LEU A 183 -4.97 0.21 0.77
N LYS A 184 -5.89 1.05 1.26
CA LYS A 184 -6.32 2.27 0.56
C LYS A 184 -5.15 3.27 0.39
N ALA A 185 -4.27 3.37 1.38
CA ALA A 185 -3.05 4.17 1.27
C ALA A 185 -2.06 3.59 0.25
N ILE A 186 -1.79 2.28 0.27
CA ILE A 186 -0.96 1.58 -0.73
C ILE A 186 -1.51 1.81 -2.15
N TYR A 187 -2.84 1.72 -2.32
CA TYR A 187 -3.51 1.95 -3.60
C TYR A 187 -3.30 3.38 -4.12
N PHE A 188 -3.41 4.40 -3.26
CA PHE A 188 -3.05 5.78 -3.60
C PHE A 188 -1.56 5.91 -3.99
N LEU A 189 -0.65 5.31 -3.20
CA LEU A 189 0.80 5.39 -3.45
C LEU A 189 1.19 4.80 -4.81
N ILE A 190 0.54 3.70 -5.21
CA ILE A 190 0.74 3.06 -6.52
C ILE A 190 0.50 4.03 -7.68
N TYR A 191 -0.60 4.79 -7.66
CA TYR A 191 -0.91 5.77 -8.69
C TYR A 191 0.04 6.97 -8.60
N MET A 192 0.24 7.54 -7.41
CA MET A 192 1.15 8.66 -7.17
C MET A 192 2.58 8.40 -7.66
N MET A 193 3.13 7.22 -7.39
CA MET A 193 4.50 6.88 -7.83
C MET A 193 4.55 6.60 -9.34
N SER A 194 3.51 6.00 -9.91
CA SER A 194 3.42 5.80 -11.36
C SER A 194 3.37 7.14 -12.09
N ASP A 195 2.48 8.03 -11.67
CA ASP A 195 2.37 9.40 -12.17
C ASP A 195 3.72 10.14 -12.09
N LYS A 196 4.40 10.07 -10.94
CA LYS A 196 5.73 10.68 -10.79
C LYS A 196 6.79 10.06 -11.70
N LEU A 197 6.75 8.76 -11.95
CA LEU A 197 7.63 8.12 -12.92
C LEU A 197 7.36 8.65 -14.34
N ASN A 198 6.09 8.84 -14.71
CA ASN A 198 5.71 9.41 -16.01
C ASN A 198 6.31 10.81 -16.21
N ASP A 199 6.14 11.71 -15.23
CA ASP A 199 6.74 13.06 -15.25
C ASP A 199 8.25 13.01 -15.45
N VAL A 200 8.93 12.23 -14.59
CA VAL A 200 10.38 12.14 -14.54
C VAL A 200 10.95 11.56 -15.84
N LEU A 201 10.30 10.55 -16.42
CA LEU A 201 10.69 10.00 -17.73
C LEU A 201 10.37 10.94 -18.88
N SER A 202 9.24 11.66 -18.86
CA SER A 202 8.86 12.61 -19.92
C SER A 202 9.86 13.75 -20.00
N THR A 203 10.15 14.40 -18.86
CA THR A 203 11.17 15.46 -18.76
C THR A 203 12.53 14.95 -19.21
N HIS A 204 12.90 13.72 -18.81
CA HIS A 204 14.18 13.12 -19.17
C HIS A 204 14.34 12.85 -20.67
N LEU A 205 13.32 12.24 -21.29
CA LEU A 205 13.32 11.90 -22.71
C LEU A 205 13.35 13.15 -23.60
N GLU A 206 12.63 14.19 -23.22
CA GLU A 206 12.66 15.48 -23.92
C GLU A 206 14.04 16.16 -23.75
N THR A 207 14.55 16.24 -22.52
CA THR A 207 15.81 16.98 -22.21
C THR A 207 17.06 16.34 -22.81
N ILE A 208 17.17 15.01 -22.79
CA ILE A 208 18.40 14.30 -23.16
C ILE A 208 18.36 13.75 -24.59
N TYR A 209 17.18 13.37 -25.08
CA TYR A 209 17.02 12.71 -26.39
C TYR A 209 16.18 13.53 -27.39
N GLY A 210 15.58 14.65 -26.97
CA GLY A 210 14.67 15.42 -27.82
C GLY A 210 13.36 14.69 -28.13
N PHE A 211 13.02 13.64 -27.37
CA PHE A 211 11.84 12.82 -27.62
C PHE A 211 10.65 13.30 -26.78
N GLN A 212 9.60 13.76 -27.47
CA GLN A 212 8.33 14.02 -26.82
C GLN A 212 7.50 12.75 -26.67
N LEU A 213 6.95 12.59 -25.46
CA LEU A 213 6.24 11.40 -25.04
C LEU A 213 4.75 11.52 -25.39
N LEU A 214 4.32 10.88 -26.48
CA LEU A 214 2.95 10.99 -26.98
C LEU A 214 2.05 9.84 -26.49
N LEU A 215 0.91 10.20 -25.92
CA LEU A 215 -0.06 9.25 -25.37
C LEU A 215 -0.91 8.63 -26.50
N SER A 216 -0.82 7.31 -26.66
CA SER A 216 -1.72 6.54 -27.53
C SER A 216 -3.14 6.47 -26.92
N LYS A 217 -4.16 6.62 -27.77
CA LYS A 217 -5.59 6.53 -27.42
C LYS A 217 -6.25 5.18 -27.79
N GLU A 218 -5.46 4.13 -28.01
CA GLU A 218 -6.02 2.83 -28.43
C GLU A 218 -6.92 2.19 -27.35
N HIS A 219 -8.15 1.84 -27.74
CA HIS A 219 -9.13 1.20 -26.86
C HIS A 219 -8.88 -0.30 -26.71
N ILE A 220 -8.55 -0.75 -25.50
CA ILE A 220 -8.48 -2.16 -25.07
C ILE A 220 -9.31 -2.31 -23.77
N SER A 221 -9.63 -3.54 -23.33
CA SER A 221 -10.54 -3.79 -22.20
C SER A 221 -10.01 -3.31 -20.82
N ASP A 222 -10.94 -2.86 -19.97
CA ASP A 222 -10.72 -2.16 -18.69
C ASP A 222 -10.82 -3.05 -17.42
N ASP A 223 -11.19 -4.32 -17.62
CA ASP A 223 -11.84 -5.17 -16.63
C ASP A 223 -11.05 -5.35 -15.31
N ALA A 224 -9.72 -5.54 -15.38
CA ALA A 224 -8.91 -5.82 -14.19
C ALA A 224 -8.76 -4.61 -13.23
N PHE A 225 -8.57 -3.40 -13.76
CA PHE A 225 -8.38 -2.20 -12.93
C PHE A 225 -9.69 -1.71 -12.34
N GLN A 226 -10.79 -1.77 -13.10
CA GLN A 226 -12.11 -1.49 -12.57
C GLN A 226 -12.48 -2.48 -11.46
N LYS A 227 -12.19 -3.78 -11.64
CA LYS A 227 -12.34 -4.80 -10.57
C LYS A 227 -11.51 -4.49 -9.32
N LEU A 228 -10.27 -4.04 -9.46
CA LEU A 228 -9.42 -3.67 -8.33
C LEU A 228 -9.97 -2.43 -7.59
N ASN A 229 -10.31 -1.35 -8.31
CA ASN A 229 -10.91 -0.14 -7.73
C ASN A 229 -12.20 -0.49 -6.97
N ASN A 230 -13.08 -1.28 -7.57
CA ASN A 230 -14.32 -1.74 -6.94
C ASN A 230 -14.04 -2.59 -5.70
N SER A 231 -13.05 -3.49 -5.75
CA SER A 231 -12.67 -4.33 -4.60
C SER A 231 -12.10 -3.52 -3.43
N ILE A 232 -11.32 -2.47 -3.71
CA ILE A 232 -10.79 -1.53 -2.70
C ILE A 232 -11.91 -0.67 -2.10
N ASN A 233 -12.85 -0.20 -2.93
CA ASN A 233 -13.97 0.62 -2.48
C ASN A 233 -15.03 -0.15 -1.69
N LEU A 234 -15.08 -1.48 -1.82
CA LEU A 234 -15.89 -2.36 -0.98
C LEU A 234 -15.30 -2.59 0.42
N LEU A 235 -14.01 -2.30 0.64
CA LEU A 235 -13.41 -2.37 1.97
C LEU A 235 -14.04 -1.29 2.87
N THR A 236 -14.39 -1.65 4.09
CA THR A 236 -14.98 -0.71 5.06
C THR A 236 -14.05 0.47 5.39
N ASP A 237 -14.66 1.60 5.76
CA ASP A 237 -14.02 2.78 6.36
C ASP A 237 -14.04 2.73 7.90
N PHE A 238 -14.20 1.56 8.50
CA PHE A 238 -13.97 1.33 9.93
C PHE A 238 -12.53 1.69 10.30
N TYR A 239 -12.37 2.71 11.14
CA TYR A 239 -11.09 3.18 11.67
C TYR A 239 -10.99 2.96 13.17
N LEU A 240 -9.77 2.76 13.66
CA LEU A 240 -9.49 2.58 15.08
C LEU A 240 -9.24 3.93 15.77
N LEU A 241 -9.42 4.00 17.10
CA LEU A 241 -9.20 5.25 17.87
C LEU A 241 -7.75 5.74 17.73
N SER A 242 -6.79 4.82 17.69
CA SER A 242 -5.37 5.02 17.35
C SER A 242 -5.11 5.65 15.98
N GLU A 243 -6.13 5.76 15.12
CA GLU A 243 -6.05 6.32 13.77
C GLU A 243 -6.66 7.72 13.67
N ILE A 244 -7.21 8.27 14.76
CA ILE A 244 -7.65 9.67 14.83
C ILE A 244 -6.47 10.60 14.50
N GLY A 245 -6.73 11.63 13.69
CA GLY A 245 -5.71 12.53 13.14
C GLY A 245 -4.88 11.95 11.99
N MET A 246 -4.96 10.64 11.71
CA MET A 246 -4.31 10.06 10.52
C MET A 246 -5.04 10.42 9.23
N SER A 247 -4.31 10.31 8.12
CA SER A 247 -4.90 10.40 6.79
C SER A 247 -5.52 9.08 6.33
N ALA A 248 -6.69 9.18 5.71
CA ALA A 248 -7.34 8.13 4.94
C ALA A 248 -7.61 8.59 3.50
N PHE A 249 -7.76 7.64 2.59
CA PHE A 249 -7.96 7.89 1.16
C PHE A 249 -9.20 7.13 0.67
N LYS A 250 -10.07 7.81 -0.09
CA LYS A 250 -11.18 7.18 -0.82
C LYS A 250 -11.01 7.41 -2.31
N SER A 251 -11.18 6.36 -3.10
CA SER A 251 -11.06 6.36 -4.57
C SER A 251 -12.44 6.38 -5.24
N ARG A 252 -12.60 7.12 -6.33
CA ARG A 252 -13.78 7.04 -7.23
C ARG A 252 -13.33 7.15 -8.68
N ILE A 253 -14.14 6.64 -9.61
CA ILE A 253 -13.95 6.86 -11.05
C ILE A 253 -14.82 8.06 -11.47
N ASP A 254 -14.25 8.97 -12.27
CA ASP A 254 -14.82 10.27 -12.66
C ASP A 254 -14.27 10.63 -14.05
N ASP A 255 -15.11 10.52 -15.09
CA ASP A 255 -14.77 10.77 -16.51
C ASP A 255 -13.40 10.20 -16.95
N ASP A 256 -13.24 8.88 -16.88
CA ASP A 256 -11.99 8.14 -17.16
C ASP A 256 -10.78 8.55 -16.28
N ASN A 257 -10.99 9.21 -15.14
CA ASN A 257 -9.97 9.44 -14.13
C ASN A 257 -10.27 8.62 -12.86
N ILE A 258 -9.23 8.20 -12.16
CA ILE A 258 -9.35 7.83 -10.74
C ILE A 258 -9.06 9.05 -9.87
N VAL A 259 -10.00 9.37 -8.99
CA VAL A 259 -9.92 10.52 -8.08
C VAL A 259 -9.76 10.02 -6.66
N PHE A 260 -8.66 10.41 -6.03
CA PHE A 260 -8.38 10.14 -4.63
C PHE A 260 -8.73 11.37 -3.78
N ALA A 261 -9.73 11.22 -2.92
CA ALA A 261 -10.05 12.18 -1.89
C ALA A 261 -9.27 11.83 -0.61
N LYS A 262 -8.34 12.71 -0.21
CA LYS A 262 -7.65 12.61 1.08
C LYS A 262 -8.51 13.25 2.17
N THR A 263 -8.86 12.47 3.20
CA THR A 263 -9.50 12.96 4.42
C THR A 263 -8.60 12.74 5.64
N THR A 264 -8.85 13.51 6.70
CA THR A 264 -8.33 13.21 8.04
C THR A 264 -9.40 12.41 8.79
N ILE A 265 -9.00 11.45 9.61
CA ILE A 265 -9.90 10.71 10.51
C ILE A 265 -10.17 11.61 11.73
N THR A 266 -11.42 11.95 11.98
CA THR A 266 -11.86 12.77 13.13
C THR A 266 -12.70 11.94 14.09
N GLU A 267 -12.88 12.43 15.32
CA GLU A 267 -13.77 11.80 16.32
C GLU A 267 -15.23 11.78 15.84
N ASP A 268 -15.69 12.80 15.10
CA ASP A 268 -17.06 12.84 14.56
C ASP A 268 -17.40 11.67 13.60
N LEU A 269 -16.39 11.06 12.96
CA LEU A 269 -16.58 9.88 12.13
C LEU A 269 -16.94 8.62 12.94
N PHE A 270 -16.88 8.68 14.27
CA PHE A 270 -17.17 7.55 15.13
C PHE A 270 -18.66 7.46 15.46
N ASP A 271 -19.37 8.57 15.64
CA ASP A 271 -20.78 8.56 16.06
C ASP A 271 -21.69 7.80 15.08
N ASP A 272 -21.46 7.95 13.77
CA ASP A 272 -22.20 7.25 12.71
C ASP A 272 -21.98 5.72 12.69
N TYR A 273 -20.83 5.23 13.17
CA TYR A 273 -20.45 3.81 13.11
C TYR A 273 -20.54 3.08 14.46
N TYR A 274 -20.54 3.81 15.58
CA TYR A 274 -20.33 3.29 16.93
C TYR A 274 -21.38 3.71 17.97
N GLY A 275 -22.49 4.35 17.55
CA GLY A 275 -23.51 5.00 18.39
C GLY A 275 -23.74 4.45 19.81
N ASP A 276 -23.75 5.38 20.79
CA ASP A 276 -23.80 5.15 22.24
C ASP A 276 -22.76 4.12 22.77
N GLY A 277 -21.66 3.96 22.04
CA GLY A 277 -20.61 2.98 22.29
C GLY A 277 -19.82 3.19 23.58
N PHE A 278 -19.38 2.08 24.18
CA PHE A 278 -18.42 2.06 25.28
C PHE A 278 -17.02 1.71 24.76
N ASN A 279 -16.01 2.47 25.18
CA ASN A 279 -14.62 2.17 24.85
C ASN A 279 -14.18 0.84 25.47
N LEU A 280 -13.53 -0.01 24.67
CA LEU A 280 -12.93 -1.24 25.14
C LEU A 280 -11.42 -1.07 25.26
N GLU A 281 -10.88 -1.26 26.46
CA GLU A 281 -9.44 -1.38 26.70
C GLU A 281 -9.06 -2.86 26.59
N MET A 282 -8.29 -3.21 25.56
CA MET A 282 -7.73 -4.55 25.39
C MET A 282 -6.32 -4.58 25.98
N LYS A 283 -6.05 -5.56 26.86
CA LYS A 283 -4.71 -5.84 27.39
C LYS A 283 -4.16 -7.11 26.77
N VAL A 284 -3.00 -6.99 26.14
CA VAL A 284 -2.22 -8.12 25.62
C VAL A 284 -1.02 -8.28 26.53
N THR A 285 -0.97 -9.41 27.24
CA THR A 285 0.17 -9.80 28.06
C THR A 285 1.02 -10.79 27.28
N HIS A 286 2.23 -10.38 26.87
CA HIS A 286 3.17 -11.26 26.19
C HIS A 286 4.58 -11.07 26.75
N ASN A 287 5.32 -12.17 26.93
CA ASN A 287 6.68 -12.18 27.51
C ASN A 287 6.87 -11.39 28.83
N GLY A 288 5.82 -11.26 29.65
CA GLY A 288 5.84 -10.53 30.92
C GLY A 288 5.63 -9.02 30.81
N TYR A 289 5.23 -8.50 29.64
CA TYR A 289 4.85 -7.10 29.43
C TYR A 289 3.35 -6.99 29.16
N ASP A 290 2.71 -6.02 29.82
CA ASP A 290 1.32 -5.63 29.56
C ASP A 290 1.29 -4.42 28.62
N ASN A 291 0.77 -4.61 27.42
CA ASN A 291 0.42 -3.52 26.52
C ASN A 291 -1.11 -3.33 26.53
N SER A 292 -1.56 -2.08 26.71
CA SER A 292 -2.98 -1.71 26.80
C SER A 292 -3.38 -0.85 25.61
N TYR A 293 -4.50 -1.17 24.95
CA TYR A 293 -4.92 -0.55 23.70
C TYR A 293 -6.41 -0.19 23.72
N PHE A 294 -6.75 1.00 23.23
CA PHE A 294 -8.14 1.40 23.05
C PHE A 294 -8.67 0.92 21.70
N VAL A 295 -9.77 0.17 21.71
CA VAL A 295 -10.40 -0.33 20.49
C VAL A 295 -11.86 0.15 20.40
N PRO A 296 -12.35 0.51 19.19
CA PRO A 296 -13.73 0.98 19.03
C PRO A 296 -14.76 -0.10 19.36
N SER A 297 -15.94 0.32 19.84
CA SER A 297 -17.00 -0.59 20.24
C SER A 297 -17.57 -1.38 19.06
N CYS A 298 -17.51 -2.70 19.07
CA CYS A 298 -18.26 -3.52 18.12
C CYS A 298 -18.66 -4.86 18.75
N GLY A 299 -19.53 -5.62 18.06
CA GLY A 299 -19.95 -6.96 18.47
C GLY A 299 -18.84 -8.00 18.30
N ILE A 300 -17.76 -7.84 19.07
CA ILE A 300 -16.50 -8.56 18.95
C ILE A 300 -16.71 -10.05 19.21
N GLU A 301 -16.33 -10.87 18.24
CA GLU A 301 -16.11 -12.30 18.43
C GLU A 301 -14.60 -12.56 18.42
N GLN A 302 -14.12 -13.27 19.44
CA GLN A 302 -12.70 -13.42 19.71
C GLN A 302 -12.07 -14.62 19.00
N ILE A 303 -10.83 -14.44 18.52
CA ILE A 303 -9.92 -15.54 18.14
C ILE A 303 -8.57 -15.36 18.88
N LYS A 304 -8.60 -15.48 20.24
CA LYS A 304 -7.46 -15.43 21.21
C LYS A 304 -6.73 -14.05 21.27
N SER A 305 -6.35 -13.39 22.37
CA SER A 305 -6.57 -13.52 23.83
C SER A 305 -6.54 -12.11 24.46
N SER A 306 -7.36 -11.64 25.41
CA SER A 306 -8.58 -12.10 26.11
C SER A 306 -9.50 -10.86 26.30
N PHE A 307 -10.84 -10.95 26.20
CA PHE A 307 -11.70 -9.75 26.26
C PHE A 307 -12.72 -9.76 27.41
N TYR A 308 -13.24 -8.58 27.75
CA TYR A 308 -14.40 -8.40 28.62
C TYR A 308 -15.38 -7.46 27.93
N TYR A 309 -16.69 -7.68 28.08
CA TYR A 309 -17.68 -6.69 27.65
C TYR A 309 -18.74 -6.47 28.72
N LYS A 310 -19.32 -5.27 28.69
CA LYS A 310 -20.41 -4.85 29.56
C LYS A 310 -21.64 -4.67 28.67
N ASN A 311 -22.69 -5.45 28.89
CA ASN A 311 -23.94 -5.26 28.15
C ASN A 311 -24.72 -4.04 28.69
N GLY A 312 -25.80 -3.64 28.00
CA GLY A 312 -26.65 -2.50 28.40
C GLY A 312 -27.28 -2.60 29.80
N ASN A 313 -27.21 -3.78 30.45
CA ASN A 313 -27.66 -4.00 31.83
C ASN A 313 -26.51 -3.96 32.85
N GLY A 314 -25.31 -3.54 32.43
CA GLY A 314 -24.16 -3.27 33.30
C GLY A 314 -23.33 -4.49 33.74
N VAL A 315 -23.65 -5.69 33.26
CA VAL A 315 -22.97 -6.93 33.68
C VAL A 315 -21.68 -7.13 32.86
N LEU A 316 -20.53 -7.16 33.56
CA LEU A 316 -19.25 -7.60 32.99
C LEU A 316 -19.24 -9.12 32.79
N ARG A 317 -18.83 -9.58 31.60
CA ARG A 317 -18.58 -11.00 31.31
C ARG A 317 -17.18 -11.21 30.73
N GLU A 318 -16.48 -12.21 31.26
CA GLU A 318 -15.22 -12.73 30.74
C GLU A 318 -15.48 -13.45 29.40
N LEU A 319 -14.88 -12.97 28.31
CA LEU A 319 -14.78 -13.72 27.06
C LEU A 319 -13.56 -14.63 27.18
N LYS A 320 -13.85 -15.90 27.44
CA LYS A 320 -12.82 -16.93 27.50
C LYS A 320 -12.23 -17.24 26.13
N VAL A 321 -10.95 -17.56 26.18
CA VAL A 321 -10.13 -17.88 25.04
C VAL A 321 -10.03 -19.37 24.89
N ILE A 322 -10.35 -19.86 23.71
CA ILE A 322 -10.03 -21.23 23.28
C ILE A 322 -8.85 -21.09 22.31
N GLU A 323 -7.71 -21.73 22.57
CA GLU A 323 -6.58 -21.81 21.64
C GLU A 323 -6.84 -22.83 20.50
N CYS A 324 -6.14 -22.69 19.37
CA CYS A 324 -6.23 -23.54 18.17
C CYS A 324 -4.87 -23.59 17.50
#